data_AF-A0A922ESW0-F1
#
_entry.id   AF-A0A922ESW0-F1
#
_cell.length_a   1.000
_cell.length_b   1.000
_cell.length_c   1.000
_cell.angle_alpha   90.00
_cell.angle_beta   90.00
_cell.angle_gamma   90.00
#
_symmetry.space_group_name_H-M   'P 1'
#
loop_
_entity.id
_entity.type
_entity.pdbx_description
1 polymer ?
#
loop_
_entity_poly.entity_id
_entity_poly.type
_entity_poly.pdbx_seq_one_letter_code
_entity_poly.pdbx_strand_id
1 'polypeptide(L)'
;MASQQQFSALKGKKVLMVGAGGIGCELLKTLALSGFQDIHIIDMDTIEVSNLNRQFLFRQSHVGQSKAKVAREAVLKFRPHIKITPYHANVKDPDFNVDFFKQFNVVLNGLDNLDARRHVNRLCLAAEVPLVESGTTGFLGQVTVHVKGRTECYECQPKPAPKTYPVCTITSTPSKFVHCIVWAKDLLFAKLFGDKNQENDLNVHSSDVASSSEKAEYVFERRKDEDIDQYGRRIYDHVFGYNIEVALSNEETWKNRTRPKPIYSSDVLPNGLVQQNGNLDKNCATDDLSSVSAMTSLGMKNPQDIWSLMENSRIFLEAFKLFFMKREKEIGNLTFDKDDQLAVEFVTAAANIRASSFDIPLKSLFEAKGIAGNIVHAVATTNAIIAGLIVTEAIKVLQSDTKNYRMTYCLEHPTRKMLLMPVEPFEANKSCYVCSETPLKLEINTRRAKLRDFVEKIVKAKLGMYFPLIMHGSALLYEVGDDLDEDMVANYAANLEKVLSELPSPITSGITVTVEDMKQELTCNINIKHRFFFT
;
A
#
# COMPACT_ATOMS: atom_id res chain seq x y z
N MET A 1 5.14 14.52 35.69
CA MET A 1 6.53 15.02 35.53
C MET A 1 7.46 13.85 35.70
N ALA A 2 8.45 13.67 34.82
CA ALA A 2 9.39 12.57 34.94
C ALA A 2 10.26 12.71 36.21
N SER A 3 10.58 11.60 36.88
CA SER A 3 11.44 11.63 38.06
C SER A 3 12.86 12.07 37.69
N GLN A 4 13.63 12.60 38.65
CA GLN A 4 15.02 13.03 38.43
C GLN A 4 15.89 11.87 37.87
N GLN A 5 15.56 10.64 38.27
CA GLN A 5 16.16 9.40 37.78
C GLN A 5 15.80 9.08 36.32
N GLN A 6 14.56 9.39 35.89
CA GLN A 6 14.15 9.28 34.48
C GLN A 6 14.89 10.29 33.60
N PHE A 7 15.02 11.55 34.01
CA PHE A 7 15.78 12.55 33.25
C PHE A 7 17.26 12.15 33.07
N SER A 8 17.87 11.55 34.10
CA SER A 8 19.23 11.03 33.99
C SER A 8 19.35 9.89 32.98
N ALA A 9 18.34 9.02 32.89
CA ALA A 9 18.34 7.90 31.94
C ALA A 9 18.21 8.35 30.47
N LEU A 10 17.57 9.50 30.24
CA LEU A 10 17.39 10.07 28.90
C LEU A 10 18.59 10.90 28.42
N LYS A 11 19.46 11.33 29.33
CA LYS A 11 20.60 12.19 29.00
C LYS A 11 21.55 11.47 28.03
N GLY A 12 21.88 12.13 26.92
CA GLY A 12 22.78 11.61 25.89
C GLY A 12 22.21 10.46 25.06
N LYS A 13 20.93 10.10 25.23
CA LYS A 13 20.29 9.06 24.41
C LYS A 13 19.82 9.64 23.08
N LYS A 14 20.08 8.90 22.00
CA LYS A 14 19.61 9.19 20.64
C LYS A 14 18.43 8.29 20.30
N VAL A 15 17.39 8.87 19.73
CA VAL A 15 16.18 8.15 19.32
C VAL A 15 15.90 8.37 17.85
N LEU A 16 15.56 7.30 17.14
CA LEU A 16 15.03 7.38 15.79
C LEU A 16 13.52 7.20 15.82
N MET A 17 12.81 8.08 15.14
CA MET A 17 11.37 8.04 14.93
C MET A 17 11.11 7.90 13.43
N VAL A 18 10.42 6.84 13.04
CA VAL A 18 10.09 6.57 11.63
C VAL A 18 8.60 6.82 11.41
N GLY A 19 8.28 7.83 10.60
CA GLY A 19 6.93 8.32 10.32
C GLY A 19 6.55 9.54 11.16
N ALA A 20 6.18 10.63 10.50
CA ALA A 20 5.73 11.92 11.05
C ALA A 20 4.23 12.18 10.79
N GLY A 21 3.44 11.12 10.59
CA GLY A 21 1.99 11.17 10.41
C GLY A 21 1.20 11.41 11.71
N GLY A 22 0.03 10.75 11.84
CA GLY A 22 -0.88 10.93 12.98
C GLY A 22 -0.25 10.61 14.34
N ILE A 23 0.23 9.37 14.51
CA ILE A 23 1.00 8.96 15.69
C ILE A 23 2.27 9.80 15.80
N GLY A 24 2.95 10.05 14.68
CA GLY A 24 4.26 10.71 14.67
C GLY A 24 4.24 12.12 15.23
N CYS A 25 3.26 12.96 14.86
CA CYS A 25 3.12 14.30 15.40
C CYS A 25 2.95 14.29 16.93
N GLU A 26 2.10 13.40 17.45
CA GLU A 26 1.87 13.24 18.88
C GLU A 26 3.10 12.69 19.61
N LEU A 27 3.80 11.74 18.98
CA LEU A 27 5.01 11.13 19.49
C LEU A 27 6.14 12.16 19.64
N LEU A 28 6.40 12.96 18.59
CA LEU A 28 7.45 13.96 18.62
C LEU A 28 7.23 15.00 19.73
N LYS A 29 6.00 15.51 19.86
CA LYS A 29 5.61 16.39 20.97
C LYS A 29 5.85 15.72 22.32
N THR A 30 5.39 14.47 22.47
CA THR A 30 5.50 13.74 23.75
C THR A 30 6.95 13.48 24.12
N LEU A 31 7.81 13.10 23.17
CA LEU A 31 9.25 12.95 23.38
C LEU A 31 9.89 14.26 23.85
N ALA A 32 9.62 15.35 23.13
CA ALA A 32 10.19 16.67 23.42
C ALA A 32 9.79 17.21 24.80
N LEU A 33 8.54 16.98 25.21
CA LEU A 33 8.01 17.35 26.52
C LEU A 33 8.45 16.39 27.64
N SER A 34 8.80 15.14 27.31
CA SER A 34 9.27 14.13 28.27
C SER A 34 10.77 14.20 28.57
N GLY A 35 11.52 15.08 27.89
CA GLY A 35 12.93 15.33 28.18
C GLY A 35 13.92 14.65 27.26
N PHE A 36 13.47 14.03 26.17
CA PHE A 36 14.36 13.55 25.11
C PHE A 36 15.04 14.75 24.44
N GLN A 37 16.33 14.61 24.10
CA GLN A 37 17.15 15.73 23.63
C GLN A 37 17.66 15.58 22.19
N ASP A 38 17.95 14.36 21.72
CA ASP A 38 18.48 14.10 20.37
C ASP A 38 17.54 13.12 19.64
N ILE A 39 16.70 13.68 18.76
CA ILE A 39 15.64 12.96 18.05
C ILE A 39 15.89 13.05 16.55
N HIS A 40 15.92 11.92 15.87
CA HIS A 40 15.98 11.83 14.42
C HIS A 40 14.60 11.42 13.90
N ILE A 41 14.12 12.07 12.83
CA ILE A 41 12.79 11.83 12.26
C ILE A 41 12.93 11.54 10.77
N ILE A 42 12.41 10.41 10.30
CA ILE A 42 12.34 10.07 8.87
C ILE A 42 10.87 10.04 8.45
N ASP A 43 10.52 10.76 7.38
CA ASP A 43 9.22 10.66 6.70
C ASP A 43 9.39 11.03 5.23
N MET A 44 8.78 10.28 4.33
CA MET A 44 8.92 10.46 2.87
C MET A 44 7.84 11.38 2.27
N ASP A 45 6.80 11.70 3.03
CA ASP A 45 5.62 12.37 2.50
C ASP A 45 5.69 13.90 2.66
N THR A 46 4.88 14.56 1.85
CA THR A 46 4.51 15.96 2.02
C THR A 46 3.16 16.10 2.72
N ILE A 47 2.88 17.29 3.25
CA ILE A 47 1.66 17.58 4.01
C ILE A 47 0.49 17.81 3.06
N GLU A 48 -0.64 17.16 3.36
CA GLU A 48 -1.89 17.37 2.64
C GLU A 48 -2.99 17.96 3.52
N VAL A 49 -4.01 18.54 2.91
CA VAL A 49 -5.20 19.06 3.61
C VAL A 49 -5.89 17.96 4.43
N SER A 50 -5.94 16.73 3.88
CA SER A 50 -6.53 15.54 4.51
C SER A 50 -5.87 15.18 5.85
N ASN A 51 -4.65 15.66 6.10
CA ASN A 51 -3.85 15.33 7.27
C ASN A 51 -4.17 16.24 8.48
N LEU A 52 -4.68 17.46 8.23
CA LEU A 52 -4.78 18.54 9.23
C LEU A 52 -5.76 18.25 10.38
N ASN A 53 -6.70 17.32 10.19
CA ASN A 53 -7.64 16.93 11.24
C ASN A 53 -7.00 16.14 12.39
N ARG A 54 -5.81 15.56 12.19
CA ARG A 54 -5.17 14.64 13.14
C ARG A 54 -3.65 14.78 13.27
N GLN A 55 -3.02 15.61 12.45
CA GLN A 55 -1.58 15.88 12.47
C GLN A 55 -1.36 17.33 12.92
N PHE A 56 -1.55 17.57 14.22
CA PHE A 56 -1.70 18.92 14.78
C PHE A 56 -0.45 19.82 14.70
N LEU A 57 0.72 19.29 14.31
CA LEU A 57 1.91 20.11 14.05
C LEU A 57 1.81 20.88 12.73
N PHE A 58 0.87 20.48 11.85
CA PHE A 58 0.71 21.04 10.52
C PHE A 58 -0.42 22.08 10.45
N ARG A 59 -0.35 22.97 9.47
CA ARG A 59 -1.30 24.06 9.23
C ARG A 59 -1.56 24.12 7.72
N GLN A 60 -2.64 24.80 7.33
CA GLN A 60 -2.99 25.00 5.92
C GLN A 60 -1.82 25.60 5.12
N SER A 61 -1.06 26.52 5.71
CA SER A 61 0.12 27.15 5.08
C SER A 61 1.29 26.19 4.82
N HIS A 62 1.27 24.98 5.38
CA HIS A 62 2.33 24.00 5.23
C HIS A 62 2.03 22.92 4.17
N VAL A 63 0.86 22.97 3.51
CA VAL A 63 0.49 22.00 2.48
C VAL A 63 1.54 21.98 1.35
N GLY A 64 1.91 20.79 0.90
CA GLY A 64 2.98 20.55 -0.08
C GLY A 64 4.40 20.53 0.50
N GLN A 65 4.59 20.89 1.77
CA GLN A 65 5.92 20.85 2.41
C GLN A 65 6.18 19.49 3.09
N SER A 66 7.45 19.19 3.33
CA SER A 66 7.87 17.93 4.00
C SER A 66 7.32 17.82 5.42
N LYS A 67 6.70 16.67 5.74
CA LYS A 67 6.21 16.37 7.10
C LYS A 67 7.34 16.42 8.14
N ALA A 68 8.47 15.77 7.86
CA ALA A 68 9.60 15.70 8.79
C ALA A 68 10.18 17.08 9.12
N LYS A 69 10.38 17.94 8.10
CA LYS A 69 10.96 19.28 8.29
C LYS A 69 10.01 20.21 9.05
N VAL A 70 8.74 20.27 8.66
CA VAL A 70 7.74 21.12 9.32
C VAL A 70 7.47 20.65 10.75
N ALA A 71 7.46 19.34 11.01
CA ALA A 71 7.28 18.80 12.36
C ALA A 71 8.39 19.27 13.31
N ARG A 72 9.65 19.25 12.85
CA ARG A 72 10.78 19.85 13.59
C ARG A 72 10.53 21.31 13.91
N GLU A 73 10.24 22.13 12.90
CA GLU A 73 10.06 23.57 13.07
C GLU A 73 8.93 23.89 14.05
N ALA A 74 7.83 23.15 13.97
CA ALA A 74 6.71 23.29 14.89
C ALA A 74 7.12 23.00 16.34
N VAL A 75 7.93 21.97 16.59
CA VAL A 75 8.42 21.64 17.95
C VAL A 75 9.44 22.65 18.46
N LEU A 76 10.35 23.13 17.60
CA LEU A 76 11.35 24.12 18.00
C LEU A 76 10.73 25.45 18.49
N LYS A 77 9.50 25.78 18.08
CA LYS A 77 8.77 26.96 18.58
C LYS A 77 8.49 26.90 20.09
N PHE A 78 8.26 25.70 20.65
CA PHE A 78 7.96 25.53 22.07
C PHE A 78 9.04 24.76 22.85
N ARG A 79 10.03 24.18 22.15
CA ARG A 79 11.23 23.54 22.73
C ARG A 79 12.47 23.93 21.91
N PRO A 80 13.00 25.16 22.03
CA PRO A 80 14.05 25.66 21.14
C PRO A 80 15.42 24.97 21.31
N HIS A 81 15.69 24.36 22.47
CA HIS A 81 16.99 23.76 22.78
C HIS A 81 17.07 22.25 22.51
N ILE A 82 16.02 21.63 21.98
CA ILE A 82 16.05 20.21 21.58
C ILE A 82 16.74 20.05 20.24
N LYS A 83 17.55 19.01 20.08
CA LYS A 83 18.15 18.65 18.81
C LYS A 83 17.21 17.70 18.06
N ILE A 84 16.70 18.17 16.92
CA ILE A 84 15.88 17.37 16.02
C ILE A 84 16.51 17.37 14.64
N THR A 85 16.84 16.19 14.12
CA THR A 85 17.41 15.97 12.78
C THR A 85 16.32 15.39 11.86
N PRO A 86 15.79 16.16 10.90
CA PRO A 86 14.72 15.70 10.01
C PRO A 86 15.29 15.15 8.70
N TYR A 87 14.74 14.03 8.24
CA TYR A 87 15.02 13.44 6.93
C TYR A 87 13.72 13.37 6.14
N HIS A 88 13.67 14.09 5.01
CA HIS A 88 12.62 13.93 4.02
C HIS A 88 13.06 12.85 3.04
N ALA A 89 12.79 11.58 3.38
CA ALA A 89 13.34 10.44 2.67
C ALA A 89 12.54 9.17 2.98
N ASN A 90 12.70 8.15 2.14
CA ASN A 90 12.13 6.84 2.42
C ASN A 90 13.08 6.08 3.34
N VAL A 91 12.57 5.48 4.41
CA VAL A 91 13.41 4.69 5.34
C VAL A 91 14.10 3.50 4.66
N LYS A 92 13.60 3.09 3.48
CA LYS A 92 14.19 2.05 2.63
C LYS A 92 15.34 2.57 1.75
N ASP A 93 15.65 3.86 1.78
CA ASP A 93 16.77 4.41 1.02
C ASP A 93 18.09 3.84 1.56
N PRO A 94 19.09 3.55 0.69
CA PRO A 94 20.34 2.88 1.09
C PRO A 94 21.15 3.59 2.18
N ASP A 95 20.96 4.90 2.33
CA ASP A 95 21.60 5.72 3.37
C ASP A 95 21.18 5.31 4.80
N PHE A 96 20.01 4.67 4.96
CA PHE A 96 19.47 4.24 6.25
C PHE A 96 19.76 2.76 6.54
N ASN A 97 21.03 2.37 6.38
CA ASN A 97 21.51 1.01 6.62
C ASN A 97 21.69 0.65 8.11
N VAL A 98 22.22 -0.55 8.38
CA VAL A 98 22.47 -1.04 9.74
C VAL A 98 23.33 -0.10 10.57
N ASP A 99 24.38 0.47 9.99
CA ASP A 99 25.30 1.36 10.72
C ASP A 99 24.62 2.69 11.08
N PHE A 100 23.73 3.18 10.22
CA PHE A 100 22.85 4.28 10.58
C PHE A 100 21.96 3.90 11.77
N PHE A 101 21.38 2.70 11.81
CA PHE A 101 20.51 2.28 12.91
C PHE A 101 21.27 2.08 14.23
N LYS A 102 22.50 1.54 14.20
CA LYS A 102 23.36 1.31 15.38
C LYS A 102 23.65 2.57 16.21
N GLN A 103 23.51 3.76 15.63
CA GLN A 103 23.74 5.01 16.36
C GLN A 103 22.65 5.33 17.40
N PHE A 104 21.49 4.66 17.33
CA PHE A 104 20.33 4.94 18.16
C PHE A 104 20.22 3.97 19.33
N ASN A 105 19.65 4.45 20.44
CA ASN A 105 19.39 3.62 21.61
C ASN A 105 18.02 2.93 21.56
N VAL A 106 17.09 3.47 20.78
CA VAL A 106 15.76 2.90 20.53
C VAL A 106 15.19 3.50 19.24
N VAL A 107 14.49 2.68 18.48
CA VAL A 107 13.72 3.09 17.29
C VAL A 107 12.23 3.04 17.61
N LEU A 108 11.47 4.03 17.15
CA LEU A 108 10.04 4.19 17.41
C LEU A 108 9.27 4.26 16.09
N ASN A 109 8.36 3.32 15.85
CA ASN A 109 7.56 3.27 14.63
C ASN A 109 6.23 4.02 14.78
N GLY A 110 6.01 4.96 13.86
CA GLY A 110 4.75 5.66 13.59
C GLY A 110 4.27 5.48 12.15
N LEU A 111 4.64 4.35 11.52
CA LEU A 111 4.36 3.98 10.13
C LEU A 111 2.93 3.45 9.94
N ASP A 112 2.41 3.45 8.72
CA ASP A 112 1.06 2.97 8.38
C ASP A 112 1.03 1.83 7.35
N ASN A 113 2.17 1.49 6.75
CA ASN A 113 2.29 0.44 5.76
C ASN A 113 3.10 -0.75 6.29
N LEU A 114 2.66 -1.97 5.94
CA LEU A 114 3.28 -3.22 6.41
C LEU A 114 4.72 -3.37 5.93
N ASP A 115 5.02 -2.90 4.72
CA ASP A 115 6.32 -3.10 4.09
C ASP A 115 7.44 -2.34 4.82
N ALA A 116 7.28 -1.03 5.02
CA ALA A 116 8.24 -0.23 5.76
C ALA A 116 8.40 -0.73 7.21
N ARG A 117 7.31 -1.20 7.85
CA ARG A 117 7.38 -1.81 9.18
C ARG A 117 8.24 -3.09 9.19
N ARG A 118 8.12 -3.95 8.18
CA ARG A 118 8.99 -5.15 8.03
C ARG A 118 10.44 -4.75 7.81
N HIS A 119 10.69 -3.76 6.96
CA HIS A 119 12.04 -3.28 6.71
C HIS A 119 12.70 -2.73 7.98
N VAL A 120 12.02 -1.83 8.71
CA VAL A 120 12.52 -1.30 9.99
C VAL A 120 12.70 -2.40 11.04
N ASN A 121 11.79 -3.38 11.10
CA ASN A 121 11.95 -4.54 11.97
C ASN A 121 13.26 -5.29 11.70
N ARG A 122 13.56 -5.58 10.44
CA ARG A 122 14.77 -6.32 10.04
C ARG A 122 16.03 -5.51 10.34
N LEU A 123 16.05 -4.21 10.02
CA LEU A 123 17.17 -3.33 10.36
C LEU A 123 17.42 -3.23 11.87
N CYS A 124 16.37 -3.12 12.69
CA CYS A 124 16.50 -3.11 14.14
C CYS A 124 17.05 -4.44 14.69
N LEU A 125 16.65 -5.58 14.13
CA LEU A 125 17.21 -6.89 14.49
C LEU A 125 18.68 -7.01 14.08
N ALA A 126 19.04 -6.53 12.89
CA ALA A 126 20.41 -6.55 12.39
C ALA A 126 21.33 -5.61 13.19
N ALA A 127 20.85 -4.42 13.52
CA ALA A 127 21.58 -3.41 14.31
C ALA A 127 21.57 -3.70 15.83
N GLU A 128 20.78 -4.69 16.27
CA GLU A 128 20.54 -5.01 17.69
C GLU A 128 20.00 -3.82 18.52
N VAL A 129 19.18 -3.00 17.87
CA VAL A 129 18.54 -1.84 18.49
C VAL A 129 17.08 -2.18 18.82
N PRO A 130 16.62 -1.97 20.08
CA PRO A 130 15.23 -2.17 20.43
C PRO A 130 14.27 -1.33 19.58
N LEU A 131 13.18 -1.94 19.14
CA LEU A 131 12.11 -1.30 18.37
C LEU A 131 10.84 -1.21 19.23
N VAL A 132 10.26 -0.02 19.36
CA VAL A 132 8.90 0.16 19.88
C VAL A 132 7.95 0.29 18.69
N GLU A 133 7.11 -0.72 18.49
CA GLU A 133 6.16 -0.82 17.39
C GLU A 133 4.76 -0.41 17.85
N SER A 134 3.99 0.21 16.95
CA SER A 134 2.66 0.72 17.28
C SER A 134 1.68 0.69 16.11
N GLY A 135 0.39 0.79 16.40
CA GLY A 135 -0.63 0.91 15.37
C GLY A 135 -1.95 1.43 15.92
N THR A 136 -2.75 2.00 15.03
CA THR A 136 -4.07 2.56 15.35
C THR A 136 -5.05 2.28 14.23
N THR A 137 -6.29 1.95 14.60
CA THR A 137 -7.44 1.84 13.68
C THR A 137 -8.67 2.34 14.42
N GLY A 138 -9.18 3.52 14.05
CA GLY A 138 -10.32 4.15 14.72
C GLY A 138 -10.03 4.41 16.19
N PHE A 139 -10.81 3.78 17.08
CA PHE A 139 -10.67 3.84 18.53
C PHE A 139 -9.74 2.76 19.11
N LEU A 140 -9.26 1.85 18.25
CA LEU A 140 -8.37 0.76 18.64
C LEU A 140 -6.91 1.15 18.40
N GLY A 141 -6.02 0.59 19.21
CA GLY A 141 -4.59 0.67 18.94
C GLY A 141 -3.77 -0.26 19.81
N GLN A 142 -2.47 -0.31 19.55
CA GLN A 142 -1.55 -1.14 20.32
C GLN A 142 -0.12 -0.58 20.32
N VAL A 143 0.63 -0.91 21.36
CA VAL A 143 2.08 -0.67 21.48
C VAL A 143 2.75 -1.95 21.97
N THR A 144 3.91 -2.28 21.41
CA THR A 144 4.75 -3.40 21.87
C THR A 144 6.23 -3.08 21.69
N VAL A 145 7.09 -3.81 22.39
CA VAL A 145 8.54 -3.69 22.29
C VAL A 145 9.10 -4.97 21.66
N HIS A 146 9.92 -4.80 20.63
CA HIS A 146 10.66 -5.84 19.95
C HIS A 146 12.15 -5.75 20.30
N VAL A 147 12.69 -6.81 20.90
CA VAL A 147 14.11 -6.96 21.27
C VAL A 147 14.59 -8.33 20.80
N LYS A 148 15.63 -8.34 19.97
CA LYS A 148 16.25 -9.55 19.42
C LYS A 148 16.57 -10.56 20.52
N GLY A 149 16.22 -11.83 20.29
CA GLY A 149 16.48 -12.93 21.20
C GLY A 149 15.67 -12.92 22.50
N ARG A 150 14.78 -11.94 22.70
CA ARG A 150 14.00 -11.80 23.95
C ARG A 150 12.50 -11.80 23.72
N THR A 151 12.00 -10.89 22.89
CA THR A 151 10.59 -10.81 22.55
C THR A 151 10.39 -11.26 21.11
N GLU A 152 9.14 -11.52 20.72
CA GLU A 152 8.81 -11.68 19.32
C GLU A 152 9.23 -10.46 18.51
N CYS A 153 9.60 -10.66 17.24
CA CYS A 153 9.76 -9.58 16.27
C CYS A 153 8.42 -9.27 15.59
N TYR A 154 8.38 -8.21 14.80
CA TYR A 154 7.14 -7.80 14.10
C TYR A 154 6.54 -8.91 13.22
N GLU A 155 7.41 -9.74 12.63
CA GLU A 155 7.07 -10.79 11.65
C GLU A 155 6.88 -12.19 12.25
N CYS A 156 6.97 -12.33 13.59
CA CYS A 156 6.71 -13.60 14.28
C CYS A 156 5.26 -14.08 14.12
N GLN A 157 4.31 -13.13 14.08
CA GLN A 157 2.90 -13.41 13.87
C GLN A 157 2.51 -13.01 12.45
N PRO A 158 1.86 -13.90 11.67
CA PRO A 158 1.39 -13.58 10.35
C PRO A 158 0.40 -12.42 10.41
N LYS A 159 0.66 -11.36 9.64
CA LYS A 159 -0.28 -10.25 9.48
C LYS A 159 -1.32 -10.63 8.42
N PRO A 160 -2.59 -10.21 8.57
CA PRO A 160 -3.60 -10.46 7.55
C PRO A 160 -3.11 -9.97 6.19
N ALA A 161 -3.09 -10.86 5.20
CA ALA A 161 -2.75 -10.47 3.84
C ALA A 161 -3.79 -9.44 3.33
N PRO A 162 -3.39 -8.46 2.50
CA PRO A 162 -4.34 -7.64 1.76
C PRO A 162 -5.34 -8.55 1.06
N LYS A 163 -6.63 -8.20 1.11
CA LYS A 163 -7.68 -8.98 0.44
C LYS A 163 -7.44 -8.93 -1.07
N THR A 164 -7.08 -10.07 -1.64
CA THR A 164 -7.02 -10.26 -3.08
C THR A 164 -8.29 -10.95 -3.55
N TYR A 165 -8.79 -10.53 -4.70
CA TYR A 165 -10.00 -11.08 -5.30
C TYR A 165 -9.61 -11.85 -6.56
N PRO A 166 -10.21 -13.02 -6.85
CA PRO A 166 -9.93 -13.74 -8.08
C PRO A 166 -10.25 -12.86 -9.30
N VAL A 167 -9.38 -12.87 -10.33
CA VAL A 167 -9.55 -12.04 -11.54
C VAL A 167 -10.93 -12.25 -12.17
N CYS A 168 -11.40 -13.50 -12.29
CA CYS A 168 -12.73 -13.82 -12.82
C CYS A 168 -13.89 -13.19 -12.02
N THR A 169 -13.71 -12.97 -10.71
CA THR A 169 -14.69 -12.27 -9.86
C THR A 169 -14.69 -10.77 -10.14
N ILE A 170 -13.54 -10.20 -10.47
CA ILE A 170 -13.40 -8.77 -10.81
C ILE A 170 -13.91 -8.49 -12.22
N THR A 171 -13.53 -9.32 -13.20
CA THR A 171 -13.76 -9.09 -14.63
C THR A 171 -15.13 -9.57 -15.10
N SER A 172 -15.61 -10.72 -14.61
CA SER A 172 -16.82 -11.35 -15.15
C SER A 172 -18.00 -11.34 -14.17
N THR A 173 -17.76 -11.57 -12.87
CA THR A 173 -18.86 -11.78 -11.92
C THR A 173 -18.69 -11.04 -10.58
N PRO A 174 -18.67 -9.70 -10.57
CA PRO A 174 -18.65 -8.94 -9.33
C PRO A 174 -19.95 -9.14 -8.54
N SER A 175 -19.86 -9.10 -7.22
CA SER A 175 -20.99 -9.29 -6.30
C SER A 175 -20.97 -8.32 -5.11
N LYS A 176 -19.91 -7.53 -4.99
CA LYS A 176 -19.73 -6.51 -3.97
C LYS A 176 -19.15 -5.26 -4.62
N PHE A 177 -19.48 -4.10 -4.07
CA PHE A 177 -19.00 -2.81 -4.60
C PHE A 177 -17.47 -2.72 -4.65
N VAL A 178 -16.77 -3.33 -3.69
CA VAL A 178 -15.29 -3.41 -3.70
C VAL A 178 -14.74 -4.12 -4.94
N HIS A 179 -15.45 -5.09 -5.52
CA HIS A 179 -15.03 -5.73 -6.78
C HIS A 179 -15.10 -4.74 -7.95
N CYS A 180 -16.13 -3.89 -7.97
CA CYS A 180 -16.29 -2.84 -8.99
C CYS A 180 -15.22 -1.75 -8.85
N ILE A 181 -14.84 -1.39 -7.60
CA ILE A 181 -13.75 -0.45 -7.33
C ILE A 181 -12.40 -1.02 -7.77
N VAL A 182 -12.10 -2.28 -7.42
CA VAL A 182 -10.87 -2.96 -7.87
C VAL A 182 -10.82 -3.02 -9.40
N TRP A 183 -11.94 -3.36 -10.06
CA TRP A 183 -12.02 -3.32 -11.53
C TRP A 183 -11.75 -1.92 -12.10
N ALA A 184 -12.38 -0.89 -11.56
CA ALA A 184 -12.26 0.47 -12.06
C ALA A 184 -10.84 1.04 -11.84
N LYS A 185 -10.24 0.74 -10.70
CA LYS A 185 -8.94 1.25 -10.26
C LYS A 185 -7.76 0.48 -10.87
N ASP A 186 -7.75 -0.84 -10.69
CA ASP A 186 -6.58 -1.67 -11.03
C ASP A 186 -6.60 -2.13 -12.49
N LEU A 187 -7.78 -2.16 -13.13
CA LEU A 187 -7.91 -2.57 -14.54
C LEU A 187 -8.21 -1.37 -15.45
N LEU A 188 -9.35 -0.70 -15.28
CA LEU A 188 -9.77 0.32 -16.25
C LEU A 188 -8.89 1.58 -16.21
N PHE A 189 -8.65 2.15 -15.04
CA PHE A 189 -7.82 3.34 -14.87
C PHE A 189 -6.38 3.07 -15.33
N ALA A 190 -5.80 1.94 -14.90
CA ALA A 190 -4.46 1.53 -15.31
C ALA A 190 -4.35 1.37 -16.85
N LYS A 191 -5.35 0.75 -17.50
CA LYS A 191 -5.33 0.56 -18.97
C LYS A 191 -5.44 1.88 -19.75
N LEU A 192 -6.21 2.84 -19.23
CA LEU A 192 -6.45 4.12 -19.90
C LEU A 192 -5.35 5.16 -19.65
N PHE A 193 -4.81 5.19 -18.43
CA PHE A 193 -3.95 6.29 -17.98
C PHE A 193 -2.56 5.84 -17.49
N GLY A 194 -2.39 4.56 -17.15
CA GLY A 194 -1.13 4.00 -16.64
C GLY A 194 -0.17 3.53 -17.73
N ASP A 195 0.84 2.74 -17.31
CA ASP A 195 1.88 2.21 -18.21
C ASP A 195 1.30 1.21 -19.21
N LYS A 196 1.44 1.55 -20.49
CA LYS A 196 0.93 0.75 -21.61
C LYS A 196 1.62 -0.62 -21.75
N ASN A 197 2.82 -0.77 -21.17
CA ASN A 197 3.58 -2.01 -21.22
C ASN A 197 3.14 -3.02 -20.13
N GLN A 198 2.28 -2.62 -19.19
CA GLN A 198 1.74 -3.53 -18.19
C GLN A 198 0.60 -4.36 -18.76
N GLU A 199 0.74 -5.69 -18.70
CA GLU A 199 -0.37 -6.61 -19.01
C GLU A 199 -1.54 -6.37 -18.05
N ASN A 200 -2.77 -6.41 -18.59
CA ASN A 200 -3.97 -6.08 -17.84
C ASN A 200 -5.18 -6.88 -18.36
N ASP A 201 -5.79 -7.66 -17.47
CA ASP A 201 -6.92 -8.57 -17.75
C ASP A 201 -8.28 -7.85 -17.80
N LEU A 202 -8.35 -6.61 -18.28
CA LEU A 202 -9.57 -5.80 -18.27
C LEU A 202 -10.74 -6.45 -19.04
N ASN A 203 -10.43 -7.21 -20.10
CA ASN A 203 -11.41 -7.80 -21.00
C ASN A 203 -11.93 -9.16 -20.48
N VAL A 204 -13.21 -9.43 -20.74
CA VAL A 204 -13.83 -10.73 -20.40
C VAL A 204 -13.39 -11.77 -21.43
N HIS A 205 -12.59 -12.76 -21.03
CA HIS A 205 -12.16 -13.84 -21.92
C HIS A 205 -13.33 -14.80 -22.21
N SER A 206 -13.73 -14.92 -23.48
CA SER A 206 -14.53 -16.05 -23.94
C SER A 206 -13.63 -17.28 -24.12
N SER A 207 -14.20 -18.49 -24.04
CA SER A 207 -13.50 -19.76 -24.22
C SER A 207 -12.98 -20.02 -25.65
N ASP A 208 -13.25 -19.11 -26.59
CA ASP A 208 -12.83 -19.24 -27.98
C ASP A 208 -11.49 -18.52 -28.19
N VAL A 209 -10.43 -19.30 -28.04
CA VAL A 209 -9.03 -18.89 -28.14
C VAL A 209 -8.66 -18.56 -29.59
N ALA A 210 -7.96 -17.43 -29.77
CA ALA A 210 -7.00 -17.10 -30.85
C ALA A 210 -7.33 -16.01 -31.90
N SER A 211 -8.53 -15.40 -31.97
CA SER A 211 -8.78 -14.34 -32.99
C SER A 211 -9.22 -12.96 -32.46
N SER A 212 -9.44 -12.83 -31.15
CA SER A 212 -10.07 -11.64 -30.54
C SER A 212 -9.10 -10.72 -29.79
N SER A 213 -7.89 -11.19 -29.45
CA SER A 213 -6.93 -10.44 -28.62
C SER A 213 -6.39 -9.20 -29.33
N GLU A 214 -6.04 -9.29 -30.61
CA GLU A 214 -5.51 -8.15 -31.37
C GLU A 214 -6.54 -7.02 -31.55
N LYS A 215 -7.83 -7.33 -31.75
CA LYS A 215 -8.88 -6.30 -31.92
C LYS A 215 -9.23 -5.56 -30.63
N ALA A 216 -9.04 -6.19 -29.48
CA ALA A 216 -9.43 -5.61 -28.19
C ALA A 216 -8.44 -4.53 -27.69
N GLU A 217 -7.18 -4.58 -28.12
CA GLU A 217 -6.17 -3.58 -27.72
C GLU A 217 -6.37 -2.23 -28.43
N TYR A 218 -6.72 -2.24 -29.72
CA TYR A 218 -6.97 -1.00 -30.50
C TYR A 218 -8.15 -0.18 -29.99
N VAL A 219 -9.06 -0.77 -29.19
CA VAL A 219 -10.20 -0.02 -28.64
C VAL A 219 -9.72 0.99 -27.59
N PHE A 220 -8.67 0.69 -26.84
CA PHE A 220 -8.17 1.60 -25.81
C PHE A 220 -7.23 2.67 -26.37
N GLU A 221 -6.98 2.68 -27.68
CA GLU A 221 -6.22 3.74 -28.35
C GLU A 221 -7.14 4.77 -28.99
N ARG A 222 -6.78 6.05 -28.86
CA ARG A 222 -7.50 7.15 -29.53
C ARG A 222 -7.15 7.14 -31.02
N ARG A 223 -8.18 7.23 -31.88
CA ARG A 223 -7.99 7.32 -33.34
C ARG A 223 -7.63 8.76 -33.75
N LYS A 224 -6.91 8.91 -34.87
CA LYS A 224 -6.42 10.23 -35.35
C LYS A 224 -7.53 11.21 -35.70
N ASP A 225 -8.66 10.69 -36.15
CA ASP A 225 -9.86 11.40 -36.61
C ASP A 225 -10.95 11.54 -35.54
N GLU A 226 -10.72 11.02 -34.34
CA GLU A 226 -11.68 10.97 -33.25
C GLU A 226 -11.42 12.09 -32.23
N ASP A 227 -12.47 12.86 -31.90
CA ASP A 227 -12.40 13.84 -30.81
C ASP A 227 -12.44 13.15 -29.43
N ILE A 228 -12.11 13.90 -28.37
CA ILE A 228 -12.01 13.33 -27.01
C ILE A 228 -13.38 12.85 -26.50
N ASP A 229 -14.46 13.53 -26.85
CA ASP A 229 -15.82 13.21 -26.41
C ASP A 229 -16.31 11.91 -27.10
N GLN A 230 -16.04 11.75 -28.39
CA GLN A 230 -16.28 10.53 -29.17
C GLN A 230 -15.48 9.36 -28.62
N TYR A 231 -14.19 9.58 -28.35
CA TYR A 231 -13.31 8.56 -27.78
C TYR A 231 -13.82 8.12 -26.40
N GLY A 232 -14.19 9.05 -25.52
CA GLY A 232 -14.75 8.76 -24.20
C GLY A 232 -16.04 7.93 -24.28
N ARG A 233 -16.96 8.28 -25.20
CA ARG A 233 -18.19 7.50 -25.43
C ARG A 233 -17.90 6.10 -25.95
N ARG A 234 -16.96 5.96 -26.88
CA ARG A 234 -16.56 4.65 -27.40
C ARG A 234 -15.98 3.75 -26.32
N ILE A 235 -15.14 4.30 -25.42
CA ILE A 235 -14.65 3.58 -24.25
C ILE A 235 -15.81 3.19 -23.34
N TYR A 236 -16.71 4.12 -23.01
CA TYR A 236 -17.89 3.87 -22.19
C TYR A 236 -18.72 2.70 -22.72
N ASP A 237 -19.12 2.77 -23.99
CA ASP A 237 -19.96 1.77 -24.65
C ASP A 237 -19.27 0.41 -24.74
N HIS A 238 -17.95 0.41 -24.92
CA HIS A 238 -17.19 -0.83 -24.93
C HIS A 238 -17.15 -1.49 -23.55
N VAL A 239 -16.80 -0.75 -22.50
CA VAL A 239 -16.55 -1.35 -21.17
C VAL A 239 -17.83 -1.63 -20.37
N PHE A 240 -18.89 -0.83 -20.56
CA PHE A 240 -20.17 -0.98 -19.85
C PHE A 240 -21.27 -1.60 -20.71
N GLY A 241 -21.16 -1.55 -22.04
CA GLY A 241 -22.07 -2.18 -22.98
C GLY A 241 -21.50 -3.52 -23.48
N TYR A 242 -20.61 -3.46 -24.46
CA TYR A 242 -20.09 -4.63 -25.18
C TYR A 242 -19.48 -5.69 -24.26
N ASN A 243 -18.61 -5.31 -23.33
CA ASN A 243 -17.98 -6.26 -22.41
C ASN A 243 -19.01 -6.97 -21.50
N ILE A 244 -20.12 -6.32 -21.18
CA ILE A 244 -21.22 -6.93 -20.41
C ILE A 244 -22.03 -7.89 -21.28
N GLU A 245 -22.23 -7.59 -22.56
CA GLU A 245 -22.84 -8.52 -23.53
C GLU A 245 -21.99 -9.77 -23.73
N VAL A 246 -20.67 -9.61 -23.85
CA VAL A 246 -19.74 -10.74 -23.91
C VAL A 246 -19.82 -11.57 -22.64
N ALA A 247 -19.91 -10.93 -21.46
CA ALA A 247 -20.11 -11.67 -20.21
C ALA A 247 -21.44 -12.46 -20.21
N LEU A 248 -22.51 -11.91 -20.78
CA LEU A 248 -23.83 -12.55 -20.88
C LEU A 248 -23.85 -13.79 -21.78
N SER A 249 -22.94 -13.91 -22.77
CA SER A 249 -22.91 -15.07 -23.68
C SER A 249 -22.56 -16.38 -22.97
N ASN A 250 -21.93 -16.31 -21.80
CA ASN A 250 -21.64 -17.48 -20.96
C ASN A 250 -22.88 -17.89 -20.15
N GLU A 251 -23.82 -18.57 -20.80
CA GLU A 251 -25.11 -18.94 -20.21
C GLU A 251 -24.99 -19.75 -18.91
N GLU A 252 -23.97 -20.61 -18.79
CA GLU A 252 -23.74 -21.43 -17.61
C GLU A 252 -23.46 -20.60 -16.36
N THR A 253 -22.70 -19.51 -16.51
CA THR A 253 -22.34 -18.60 -15.42
C THR A 253 -23.57 -17.94 -14.80
N TRP A 254 -24.62 -17.71 -15.59
CA TRP A 254 -25.82 -16.96 -15.20
C TRP A 254 -27.03 -17.83 -14.86
N LYS A 255 -26.91 -19.16 -14.87
CA LYS A 255 -28.01 -20.08 -14.51
C LYS A 255 -28.58 -19.80 -13.10
N ASN A 256 -27.71 -19.48 -12.14
CA ASN A 256 -28.06 -19.28 -10.73
C ASN A 256 -27.69 -17.87 -10.21
N ARG A 257 -27.53 -16.90 -11.11
CA ARG A 257 -27.10 -15.52 -10.76
C ARG A 257 -27.97 -14.50 -11.48
N THR A 258 -28.10 -13.31 -10.90
CA THR A 258 -28.73 -12.19 -11.59
C THR A 258 -27.92 -11.84 -12.83
N ARG A 259 -28.60 -11.81 -13.98
CA ARG A 259 -27.98 -11.45 -15.26
C ARG A 259 -27.62 -9.97 -15.28
N PRO A 260 -26.39 -9.60 -15.66
CA PRO A 260 -26.04 -8.19 -15.74
C PRO A 260 -26.74 -7.49 -16.90
N LYS A 261 -26.85 -6.17 -16.83
CA LYS A 261 -27.45 -5.32 -17.85
C LYS A 261 -26.38 -4.47 -18.53
N PRO A 262 -26.21 -4.59 -19.86
CA PRO A 262 -25.38 -3.66 -20.63
C PRO A 262 -25.91 -2.24 -20.48
N ILE A 263 -25.01 -1.27 -20.37
CA ILE A 263 -25.34 0.15 -20.25
C ILE A 263 -24.61 0.90 -21.35
N TYR A 264 -25.35 1.38 -22.34
CA TYR A 264 -24.82 2.23 -23.40
C TYR A 264 -25.01 3.71 -23.08
N SER A 265 -24.08 4.53 -23.54
CA SER A 265 -24.08 5.97 -23.33
C SER A 265 -25.33 6.64 -23.93
N SER A 266 -25.83 6.13 -25.06
CA SER A 266 -27.07 6.58 -25.72
C SER A 266 -28.31 6.43 -24.84
N ASP A 267 -28.34 5.40 -24.01
CA ASP A 267 -29.52 5.02 -23.21
C ASP A 267 -29.62 5.88 -21.95
N VAL A 268 -28.47 6.36 -21.47
CA VAL A 268 -28.36 7.12 -20.22
C VAL A 268 -28.22 8.62 -20.46
N LEU A 269 -27.64 9.02 -21.60
CA LEU A 269 -27.40 10.41 -21.97
C LEU A 269 -28.09 10.72 -23.30
N PRO A 270 -29.41 11.03 -23.29
CA PRO A 270 -30.11 11.42 -24.50
C PRO A 270 -29.50 12.70 -25.08
N ASN A 271 -29.34 12.74 -26.41
CA ASN A 271 -28.72 13.86 -27.15
C ASN A 271 -29.38 15.25 -26.94
N GLY A 272 -30.48 15.35 -26.17
CA GLY A 272 -31.24 16.58 -25.91
C GLY A 272 -30.91 17.35 -24.63
N LEU A 273 -29.97 16.90 -23.78
CA LEU A 273 -29.67 17.56 -22.49
C LEU A 273 -28.35 18.37 -22.47
N VAL A 274 -27.78 18.67 -23.65
CA VAL A 274 -26.50 19.42 -23.77
C VAL A 274 -26.68 20.95 -23.63
N GLN A 275 -27.91 21.45 -23.42
CA GLN A 275 -28.18 22.89 -23.32
C GLN A 275 -29.01 23.30 -22.08
N GLN A 276 -28.60 22.92 -20.87
CA GLN A 276 -28.94 23.74 -19.70
C GLN A 276 -27.77 23.85 -18.75
N ASN A 277 -27.41 25.11 -18.47
CA ASN A 277 -26.38 25.62 -17.56
C ASN A 277 -24.97 25.80 -18.14
N GLY A 278 -24.89 26.32 -19.36
CA GLY A 278 -23.74 27.13 -19.79
C GLY A 278 -23.83 28.54 -19.21
N ASN A 279 -23.52 28.71 -17.92
CA ASN A 279 -23.12 30.02 -17.39
C ASN A 279 -21.62 29.95 -17.15
N LEU A 280 -20.86 30.21 -18.21
CA LEU A 280 -19.41 30.36 -18.20
C LEU A 280 -19.08 31.68 -17.50
N ASP A 281 -19.03 31.68 -16.16
CA ASP A 281 -18.17 32.61 -15.46
C ASP A 281 -16.72 32.20 -15.72
N LYS A 282 -16.15 32.82 -16.75
CA LYS A 282 -14.71 32.97 -16.91
C LYS A 282 -14.17 33.65 -15.65
N ASN A 283 -13.73 32.89 -14.66
CA ASN A 283 -12.74 33.31 -13.65
C ASN A 283 -12.37 32.16 -12.71
N CYS A 284 -11.37 31.36 -13.11
CA CYS A 284 -10.29 30.96 -12.18
C CYS A 284 -9.14 30.37 -13.00
N ALA A 285 -8.28 31.25 -13.52
CA ALA A 285 -6.93 30.85 -13.88
C ALA A 285 -6.14 30.75 -12.57
N THR A 286 -6.16 29.58 -11.95
CA THR A 286 -5.11 29.14 -11.04
C THR A 286 -4.43 27.98 -11.72
N ASP A 287 -3.18 28.17 -12.15
CA ASP A 287 -2.29 27.18 -12.77
C ASP A 287 -1.86 26.08 -11.77
N ASP A 288 -2.82 25.52 -11.04
CA ASP A 288 -2.59 24.38 -10.16
C ASP A 288 -3.18 23.14 -10.83
N LEU A 289 -2.33 22.39 -11.55
CA LEU A 289 -2.69 21.14 -12.23
C LEU A 289 -3.28 20.09 -11.27
N SER A 290 -3.06 20.25 -9.96
CA SER A 290 -3.54 19.35 -8.90
C SER A 290 -5.00 19.56 -8.48
N SER A 291 -5.67 20.64 -8.92
CA SER A 291 -7.03 20.99 -8.45
C SER A 291 -8.16 20.70 -9.45
N VAL A 292 -7.93 19.87 -10.47
CA VAL A 292 -8.92 19.58 -11.51
C VAL A 292 -10.00 18.63 -10.97
N SER A 293 -11.27 19.01 -11.09
CA SER A 293 -12.42 18.22 -10.60
C SER A 293 -13.56 18.24 -11.62
N ALA A 294 -14.00 17.05 -12.04
CA ALA A 294 -15.17 16.85 -12.88
C ALA A 294 -16.47 17.15 -12.11
N MET A 295 -16.53 16.77 -10.83
CA MET A 295 -17.67 17.06 -9.96
C MET A 295 -17.92 18.58 -9.87
N THR A 296 -16.85 19.36 -9.68
CA THR A 296 -16.91 20.84 -9.64
C THR A 296 -17.31 21.41 -11.01
N SER A 297 -16.73 20.86 -12.09
CA SER A 297 -17.03 21.29 -13.47
C SER A 297 -18.50 21.07 -13.86
N LEU A 298 -19.14 20.03 -13.30
CA LEU A 298 -20.56 19.72 -13.50
C LEU A 298 -21.49 20.37 -12.47
N GLY A 299 -20.97 21.21 -11.57
CA GLY A 299 -21.76 21.93 -10.57
C GLY A 299 -22.28 21.06 -9.41
N MET A 300 -21.74 19.87 -9.22
CA MET A 300 -22.09 18.96 -8.13
C MET A 300 -21.33 19.33 -6.87
N LYS A 301 -22.02 19.36 -5.72
CA LYS A 301 -21.50 20.03 -4.50
C LYS A 301 -21.18 19.09 -3.34
N ASN A 302 -21.92 17.99 -3.17
CA ASN A 302 -21.78 17.13 -2.00
C ASN A 302 -21.17 15.76 -2.36
N PRO A 303 -19.95 15.44 -1.90
CA PRO A 303 -19.31 14.15 -2.17
C PRO A 303 -19.94 12.97 -1.40
N GLN A 304 -20.86 13.23 -0.46
CA GLN A 304 -21.59 12.18 0.25
C GLN A 304 -22.91 11.78 -0.43
N ASP A 305 -23.34 12.54 -1.44
CA ASP A 305 -24.52 12.17 -2.21
C ASP A 305 -24.20 10.95 -3.10
N ILE A 306 -25.14 10.03 -3.20
CA ILE A 306 -25.04 8.89 -4.11
C ILE A 306 -25.50 9.37 -5.49
N TRP A 307 -24.56 9.44 -6.43
CA TRP A 307 -24.85 9.81 -7.81
C TRP A 307 -25.75 8.78 -8.49
N SER A 308 -26.76 9.26 -9.20
CA SER A 308 -27.58 8.45 -10.11
C SER A 308 -26.75 7.88 -11.26
N LEU A 309 -27.27 6.89 -11.98
CA LEU A 309 -26.59 6.33 -13.15
C LEU A 309 -26.22 7.43 -14.17
N MET A 310 -27.15 8.36 -14.44
CA MET A 310 -26.92 9.49 -15.35
C MET A 310 -25.80 10.43 -14.87
N GLU A 311 -25.77 10.75 -13.58
CA GLU A 311 -24.73 11.60 -13.00
C GLU A 311 -23.36 10.91 -13.04
N ASN A 312 -23.28 9.61 -12.70
CA ASN A 312 -22.05 8.84 -12.84
C ASN A 312 -21.56 8.83 -14.30
N SER A 313 -22.44 8.63 -15.28
CA SER A 313 -22.06 8.66 -16.70
C SER A 313 -21.51 10.02 -17.13
N ARG A 314 -22.08 11.13 -16.63
CA ARG A 314 -21.55 12.49 -16.90
C ARG A 314 -20.19 12.70 -16.27
N ILE A 315 -20.01 12.33 -14.99
CA ILE A 315 -18.74 12.46 -14.28
C ILE A 315 -17.66 11.61 -14.94
N PHE A 316 -17.98 10.38 -15.34
CA PHE A 316 -17.05 9.50 -16.05
C PHE A 316 -16.50 10.16 -17.32
N LEU A 317 -17.39 10.68 -18.18
CA LEU A 317 -17.00 11.31 -19.44
C LEU A 317 -16.27 12.64 -19.22
N GLU A 318 -16.71 13.45 -18.27
CA GLU A 318 -16.05 14.73 -17.96
C GLU A 318 -14.66 14.51 -17.33
N ALA A 319 -14.52 13.56 -16.39
CA ALA A 319 -13.23 13.23 -15.82
C ALA A 319 -12.27 12.68 -16.88
N PHE A 320 -12.76 11.78 -17.74
CA PHE A 320 -12.02 11.28 -18.89
C PHE A 320 -11.52 12.42 -19.78
N LYS A 321 -12.40 13.35 -20.14
CA LYS A 321 -12.05 14.52 -20.94
C LYS A 321 -11.00 15.40 -20.26
N LEU A 322 -11.15 15.66 -18.97
CA LEU A 322 -10.22 16.48 -18.20
C LEU A 322 -8.81 15.84 -18.13
N PHE A 323 -8.70 14.52 -18.03
CA PHE A 323 -7.40 13.83 -18.12
C PHE A 323 -6.69 14.14 -19.45
N PHE A 324 -7.38 13.98 -20.59
CA PHE A 324 -6.78 14.24 -21.90
C PHE A 324 -6.58 15.73 -22.22
N MET A 325 -7.39 16.63 -21.65
CA MET A 325 -7.26 18.07 -21.92
C MET A 325 -6.26 18.79 -21.01
N LYS A 326 -6.11 18.33 -19.76
CA LYS A 326 -5.31 19.02 -18.73
C LYS A 326 -4.08 18.23 -18.28
N ARG A 327 -4.10 16.90 -18.41
CA ARG A 327 -3.06 15.99 -17.87
C ARG A 327 -2.51 15.03 -18.92
N GLU A 328 -2.58 15.39 -20.20
CA GLU A 328 -2.13 14.55 -21.32
C GLU A 328 -0.68 14.06 -21.15
N LYS A 329 0.21 14.91 -20.61
CA LYS A 329 1.63 14.58 -20.39
C LYS A 329 1.87 13.51 -19.33
N GLU A 330 0.91 13.30 -18.43
CA GLU A 330 1.03 12.32 -17.35
C GLU A 330 0.54 10.93 -17.79
N ILE A 331 -0.32 10.87 -18.81
CA ILE A 331 -0.87 9.64 -19.37
C ILE A 331 0.27 8.74 -19.86
N GLY A 332 0.24 7.47 -19.46
CA GLY A 332 1.32 6.51 -19.66
C GLY A 332 2.15 6.25 -18.41
N ASN A 333 2.07 7.12 -17.40
CA ASN A 333 2.81 6.97 -16.14
C ASN A 333 1.92 7.15 -14.89
N LEU A 334 0.60 7.32 -15.06
CA LEU A 334 -0.30 7.53 -13.93
C LEU A 334 -0.54 6.23 -13.17
N THR A 335 -0.36 6.32 -11.85
CA THR A 335 -0.86 5.31 -10.91
C THR A 335 -1.99 5.93 -10.11
N PHE A 336 -2.96 5.12 -9.69
CA PHE A 336 -4.08 5.64 -8.90
C PHE A 336 -3.57 6.18 -7.56
N ASP A 337 -3.88 7.44 -7.30
CA ASP A 337 -3.70 8.09 -6.01
C ASP A 337 -5.08 8.43 -5.41
N LYS A 338 -5.29 8.10 -4.14
CA LYS A 338 -6.53 8.40 -3.42
C LYS A 338 -6.67 9.89 -3.11
N ASP A 339 -5.58 10.64 -3.16
CA ASP A 339 -5.57 12.08 -2.88
C ASP A 339 -5.61 12.93 -4.16
N ASP A 340 -5.53 12.27 -5.33
CA ASP A 340 -5.88 12.83 -6.64
C ASP A 340 -7.40 12.85 -6.83
N GLN A 341 -7.99 14.05 -6.74
CA GLN A 341 -9.43 14.24 -6.82
C GLN A 341 -10.04 13.74 -8.14
N LEU A 342 -9.38 13.99 -9.27
CA LEU A 342 -9.88 13.60 -10.59
C LEU A 342 -9.85 12.08 -10.77
N ALA A 343 -8.79 11.43 -10.30
CA ALA A 343 -8.66 9.97 -10.34
C ALA A 343 -9.73 9.29 -9.49
N VAL A 344 -9.99 9.80 -8.29
CA VAL A 344 -11.03 9.27 -7.39
C VAL A 344 -12.43 9.46 -7.98
N GLU A 345 -12.72 10.60 -8.59
CA GLU A 345 -13.98 10.87 -9.28
C GLU A 345 -14.20 9.89 -10.45
N PHE A 346 -13.18 9.69 -11.28
CA PHE A 346 -13.22 8.73 -12.39
C PHE A 346 -13.47 7.29 -11.91
N VAL A 347 -12.69 6.82 -10.93
CA VAL A 347 -12.82 5.46 -10.39
C VAL A 347 -14.18 5.24 -9.74
N THR A 348 -14.68 6.23 -9.01
CA THR A 348 -16.01 6.17 -8.37
C THR A 348 -17.11 6.04 -9.42
N ALA A 349 -17.10 6.93 -10.42
CA ALA A 349 -18.09 6.92 -11.48
C ALA A 349 -18.08 5.59 -12.24
N ALA A 350 -16.91 5.11 -12.64
CA ALA A 350 -16.75 3.83 -13.33
C ALA A 350 -17.23 2.65 -12.48
N ALA A 351 -16.89 2.62 -11.19
CA ALA A 351 -17.32 1.57 -10.28
C ALA A 351 -18.84 1.56 -10.06
N ASN A 352 -19.47 2.73 -9.95
CA ASN A 352 -20.93 2.86 -9.80
C ASN A 352 -21.68 2.45 -11.08
N ILE A 353 -21.22 2.84 -12.27
CA ILE A 353 -21.83 2.40 -13.54
C ILE A 353 -21.77 0.87 -13.64
N ARG A 354 -20.59 0.29 -13.35
CA ARG A 354 -20.44 -1.17 -13.29
C ARG A 354 -21.33 -1.81 -12.22
N ALA A 355 -21.41 -1.23 -11.02
CA ALA A 355 -22.27 -1.74 -9.97
C ALA A 355 -23.75 -1.78 -10.40
N SER A 356 -24.22 -0.75 -11.13
CA SER A 356 -25.56 -0.73 -11.72
C SER A 356 -25.78 -1.88 -12.71
N SER A 357 -24.78 -2.20 -13.56
CA SER A 357 -24.89 -3.35 -14.48
C SER A 357 -25.12 -4.67 -13.75
N PHE A 358 -24.58 -4.86 -12.55
CA PHE A 358 -24.69 -6.11 -11.78
C PHE A 358 -25.68 -6.06 -10.61
N ASP A 359 -26.56 -5.04 -10.57
CA ASP A 359 -27.55 -4.84 -9.49
C ASP A 359 -26.90 -4.75 -8.09
N ILE A 360 -25.74 -4.10 -8.01
CA ILE A 360 -25.00 -3.86 -6.77
C ILE A 360 -25.31 -2.44 -6.28
N PRO A 361 -25.59 -2.24 -4.97
CA PRO A 361 -25.84 -0.92 -4.41
C PRO A 361 -24.70 0.07 -4.70
N LEU A 362 -25.08 1.24 -5.21
CA LEU A 362 -24.17 2.35 -5.49
C LEU A 362 -23.60 2.95 -4.20
N LYS A 363 -22.46 3.63 -4.34
CA LYS A 363 -21.79 4.31 -3.24
C LYS A 363 -21.51 5.76 -3.57
N SER A 364 -21.49 6.60 -2.52
CA SER A 364 -21.06 7.98 -2.63
C SER A 364 -19.57 8.08 -2.97
N LEU A 365 -19.12 9.23 -3.47
CA LEU A 365 -17.70 9.51 -3.71
C LEU A 365 -16.86 9.32 -2.44
N PHE A 366 -17.41 9.74 -1.29
CA PHE A 366 -16.75 9.57 0.00
C PHE A 366 -16.53 8.09 0.37
N GLU A 367 -17.56 7.25 0.25
CA GLU A 367 -17.45 5.82 0.54
C GLU A 367 -16.53 5.11 -0.46
N ALA A 368 -16.64 5.45 -1.75
CA ALA A 368 -15.80 4.89 -2.80
C ALA A 368 -14.32 5.24 -2.61
N LYS A 369 -13.98 6.50 -2.26
CA LYS A 369 -12.63 6.91 -1.88
C LYS A 369 -12.09 6.08 -0.71
N GLY A 370 -12.94 5.84 0.30
CA GLY A 370 -12.62 4.99 1.45
C GLY A 370 -12.22 3.56 1.07
N ILE A 371 -13.00 2.94 0.17
CA ILE A 371 -12.77 1.58 -0.31
C ILE A 371 -11.53 1.53 -1.23
N ALA A 372 -11.42 2.45 -2.19
CA ALA A 372 -10.35 2.48 -3.18
C ALA A 372 -8.97 2.74 -2.54
N GLY A 373 -8.93 3.67 -1.57
CA GLY A 373 -7.72 4.04 -0.84
C GLY A 373 -7.42 3.18 0.39
N ASN A 374 -8.22 2.12 0.66
CA ASN A 374 -8.14 1.30 1.87
C ASN A 374 -8.05 2.16 3.15
N ILE A 375 -8.88 3.20 3.26
CA ILE A 375 -8.73 4.23 4.30
C ILE A 375 -8.99 3.63 5.68
N VAL A 376 -7.94 3.60 6.50
CA VAL A 376 -8.04 3.30 7.92
C VAL A 376 -8.48 4.56 8.64
N HIS A 377 -9.64 4.49 9.32
CA HIS A 377 -10.11 5.59 10.17
C HIS A 377 -9.03 5.94 11.19
N ALA A 378 -8.74 7.23 11.32
CA ALA A 378 -7.72 7.71 12.24
C ALA A 378 -8.31 8.81 13.12
N VAL A 379 -8.19 8.62 14.43
CA VAL A 379 -8.74 9.52 15.44
C VAL A 379 -7.57 10.14 16.21
N ALA A 380 -7.54 11.47 16.30
CA ALA A 380 -6.44 12.20 16.93
C ALA A 380 -6.21 11.77 18.40
N THR A 381 -7.29 11.53 19.16
CA THR A 381 -7.19 11.08 20.55
C THR A 381 -6.58 9.69 20.68
N THR A 382 -6.92 8.74 19.80
CA THR A 382 -6.28 7.41 19.76
C THR A 382 -4.79 7.53 19.47
N ASN A 383 -4.39 8.37 18.49
CA ASN A 383 -2.98 8.63 18.20
C ASN A 383 -2.23 9.20 19.41
N ALA A 384 -2.85 10.13 20.15
CA ALA A 384 -2.26 10.72 21.35
C ALA A 384 -2.07 9.69 22.49
N ILE A 385 -3.06 8.81 22.71
CA ILE A 385 -2.96 7.71 23.68
C ILE A 385 -1.80 6.78 23.30
N ILE A 386 -1.76 6.33 22.05
CA ILE A 386 -0.71 5.42 21.56
C ILE A 386 0.67 6.09 21.63
N ALA A 387 0.81 7.35 21.25
CA ALA A 387 2.06 8.10 21.39
C ALA A 387 2.57 8.16 22.84
N GLY A 388 1.68 8.38 23.81
CA GLY A 388 2.02 8.35 25.23
C GLY A 388 2.51 6.97 25.70
N LEU A 389 1.87 5.90 25.22
CA LEU A 389 2.29 4.52 25.49
C LEU A 389 3.66 4.20 24.85
N ILE A 390 3.93 4.65 23.63
CA ILE A 390 5.24 4.50 22.97
C ILE A 390 6.34 5.12 23.83
N VAL A 391 6.17 6.37 24.27
CA VAL A 391 7.16 7.05 25.11
C VAL A 391 7.36 6.34 26.45
N THR A 392 6.27 5.80 27.03
CA THR A 392 6.34 5.02 28.27
C THR A 392 7.20 3.77 28.10
N GLU A 393 6.99 2.99 27.03
CA GLU A 393 7.81 1.81 26.74
C GLU A 393 9.25 2.19 26.36
N ALA A 394 9.44 3.27 25.60
CA ALA A 394 10.78 3.76 25.24
C ALA A 394 11.61 4.15 26.47
N ILE A 395 11.00 4.79 27.49
CA ILE A 395 11.69 5.09 28.75
C ILE A 395 12.12 3.80 29.46
N LYS A 396 11.25 2.78 29.54
CA LYS A 396 11.60 1.49 30.13
C LYS A 396 12.76 0.83 29.39
N VAL A 397 12.75 0.88 28.05
CA VAL A 397 13.84 0.39 27.20
C VAL A 397 15.16 1.09 27.53
N LEU A 398 15.15 2.42 27.60
CA LEU A 398 16.36 3.20 27.89
C LEU A 398 16.88 3.02 29.32
N GLN A 399 16.01 2.64 30.25
CA GLN A 399 16.36 2.24 31.61
C GLN A 399 16.78 0.77 31.73
N SER A 400 16.70 0.00 30.64
CA SER A 400 16.87 -1.46 30.65
C SER A 400 15.93 -2.17 31.64
N ASP A 401 14.75 -1.57 31.88
CA ASP A 401 13.69 -2.12 32.75
C ASP A 401 12.86 -3.17 32.03
N THR A 402 13.56 -4.23 31.67
CA THR A 402 13.06 -5.24 30.77
C THR A 402 12.01 -6.18 31.37
N LYS A 403 11.78 -6.12 32.70
CA LYS A 403 10.75 -6.89 33.40
C LYS A 403 9.37 -6.23 33.31
N ASN A 404 9.34 -4.92 33.04
CA ASN A 404 8.12 -4.12 33.02
C ASN A 404 7.67 -3.74 31.60
N TYR A 405 8.29 -4.32 30.56
CA TYR A 405 7.80 -4.20 29.20
C TYR A 405 6.40 -4.77 29.09
N ARG A 406 5.51 -4.09 28.39
CA ARG A 406 4.14 -4.58 28.18
C ARG A 406 3.74 -4.37 26.73
N MET A 407 3.06 -5.38 26.18
CA MET A 407 2.24 -5.15 24.99
C MET A 407 0.90 -4.59 25.49
N THR A 408 0.58 -3.36 25.11
CA THR A 408 -0.64 -2.69 25.59
C THR A 408 -1.61 -2.49 24.44
N TYR A 409 -2.83 -3.00 24.60
CA TYR A 409 -3.94 -2.77 23.67
C TYR A 409 -4.83 -1.63 24.18
N CYS A 410 -5.13 -0.66 23.32
CA CYS A 410 -6.18 0.33 23.51
C CYS A 410 -7.47 -0.21 22.89
N LEU A 411 -8.49 -0.40 23.71
CA LEU A 411 -9.79 -0.93 23.31
C LEU A 411 -10.80 0.20 23.07
N GLU A 412 -11.80 -0.05 22.25
CA GLU A 412 -12.93 0.87 22.05
C GLU A 412 -13.89 0.85 23.26
N HIS A 413 -14.10 -0.33 23.82
CA HIS A 413 -14.93 -0.53 25.01
C HIS A 413 -14.14 -1.27 26.09
N PRO A 414 -14.28 -0.88 27.37
CA PRO A 414 -13.56 -1.53 28.45
C PRO A 414 -13.86 -3.02 28.52
N THR A 415 -12.82 -3.85 28.54
CA THR A 415 -12.93 -5.28 28.82
C THR A 415 -12.29 -5.55 30.18
N ARG A 416 -13.00 -6.29 31.06
CA ARG A 416 -12.56 -6.49 32.46
C ARG A 416 -12.24 -5.18 33.19
N LYS A 417 -13.04 -4.13 32.95
CA LYS A 417 -12.87 -2.76 33.50
C LYS A 417 -11.58 -2.04 33.06
N MET A 418 -10.88 -2.54 32.04
CA MET A 418 -9.68 -1.91 31.50
C MET A 418 -9.94 -1.46 30.06
N LEU A 419 -9.64 -0.18 29.77
CA LEU A 419 -9.62 0.36 28.41
C LEU A 419 -8.23 0.17 27.77
N LEU A 420 -7.18 0.34 28.57
CA LEU A 420 -5.81 -0.01 28.23
C LEU A 420 -5.51 -1.37 28.86
N MET A 421 -5.34 -2.39 28.03
CA MET A 421 -5.14 -3.77 28.45
C MET A 421 -3.67 -4.16 28.23
N PRO A 422 -2.82 -4.06 29.27
CA PRO A 422 -1.45 -4.54 29.21
C PRO A 422 -1.44 -6.07 29.31
N VAL A 423 -0.60 -6.70 28.48
CA VAL A 423 -0.26 -8.12 28.56
C VAL A 423 1.26 -8.27 28.54
N GLU A 424 1.75 -9.42 28.99
CA GLU A 424 3.17 -9.74 28.85
C GLU A 424 3.56 -9.80 27.37
N PRO A 425 4.72 -9.25 26.97
CA PRO A 425 5.22 -9.40 25.61
C PRO A 425 5.40 -10.87 25.27
N PHE A 426 5.07 -11.24 24.04
CA PHE A 426 5.29 -12.60 23.55
C PHE A 426 6.79 -12.88 23.40
N GLU A 427 7.18 -14.12 23.66
CA GLU A 427 8.54 -14.59 23.44
C GLU A 427 8.85 -14.77 21.94
N ALA A 428 10.14 -14.76 21.59
CA ALA A 428 10.58 -14.97 20.22
C ALA A 428 10.07 -16.31 19.66
N ASN A 429 9.37 -16.27 18.53
CA ASN A 429 8.89 -17.47 17.87
C ASN A 429 10.08 -18.23 17.24
N LYS A 430 10.37 -19.43 17.75
CA LYS A 430 11.46 -20.29 17.26
C LYS A 430 11.31 -20.69 15.80
N SER A 431 10.11 -20.65 15.23
CA SER A 431 9.87 -20.94 13.80
C SER A 431 9.82 -19.68 12.92
N CYS A 432 10.08 -18.49 13.46
CA CYS A 432 10.09 -17.27 12.67
C CYS A 432 11.35 -17.18 11.79
N TYR A 433 11.18 -17.14 10.48
CA TYR A 433 12.29 -17.07 9.52
C TYR A 433 13.07 -15.75 9.51
N VAL A 434 12.65 -14.77 10.31
CA VAL A 434 13.29 -13.45 10.39
C VAL A 434 14.17 -13.34 11.62
N CYS A 435 13.66 -13.71 12.79
CA CYS A 435 14.39 -13.56 14.06
C CYS A 435 14.87 -14.89 14.66
N SER A 436 14.60 -16.03 14.02
CA SER A 436 15.12 -17.34 14.39
C SER A 436 16.10 -17.84 13.34
N GLU A 437 17.11 -18.59 13.78
CA GLU A 437 18.06 -19.30 12.92
C GLU A 437 17.49 -20.62 12.37
N THR A 438 16.23 -20.95 12.71
CA THR A 438 15.59 -22.20 12.29
C THR A 438 15.30 -22.19 10.79
N PRO A 439 15.79 -23.18 10.01
CA PRO A 439 15.49 -23.25 8.59
C PRO A 439 13.99 -23.42 8.32
N LEU A 440 13.49 -22.70 7.32
CA LEU A 440 12.16 -22.87 6.75
C LEU A 440 12.04 -24.25 6.09
N LYS A 441 10.81 -24.74 5.95
CA LYS A 441 10.51 -25.95 5.20
C LYS A 441 9.56 -25.62 4.05
N LEU A 442 9.96 -25.98 2.83
CA LEU A 442 9.12 -25.81 1.64
C LEU A 442 8.83 -27.18 1.01
N GLU A 443 7.55 -27.54 0.96
CA GLU A 443 7.09 -28.67 0.15
C GLU A 443 6.81 -28.20 -1.27
N ILE A 444 7.56 -28.74 -2.24
CA ILE A 444 7.47 -28.31 -3.65
C ILE A 444 7.69 -29.48 -4.62
N ASN A 445 7.00 -29.47 -5.76
CA ASN A 445 7.31 -30.41 -6.83
C ASN A 445 8.53 -29.90 -7.62
N THR A 446 9.73 -30.34 -7.23
CA THR A 446 11.00 -29.89 -7.83
C THR A 446 11.16 -30.24 -9.31
N ARG A 447 10.34 -31.14 -9.85
CA ARG A 447 10.36 -31.55 -11.27
C ARG A 447 9.42 -30.73 -12.15
N ARG A 448 8.58 -29.88 -11.55
CA ARG A 448 7.59 -29.06 -12.26
C ARG A 448 7.75 -27.58 -11.97
N ALA A 449 8.09 -27.22 -10.73
CA ALA A 449 8.30 -25.84 -10.35
C ALA A 449 9.57 -25.30 -11.02
N LYS A 450 9.46 -24.13 -11.65
CA LYS A 450 10.59 -23.40 -12.20
C LYS A 450 11.26 -22.55 -11.14
N LEU A 451 12.52 -22.18 -11.36
CA LEU A 451 13.20 -21.23 -10.47
C LEU A 451 12.49 -19.87 -10.44
N ARG A 452 11.93 -19.41 -11.58
CA ARG A 452 11.09 -18.19 -11.62
C ARG A 452 9.93 -18.24 -10.64
N ASP A 453 9.21 -19.36 -10.56
CA ASP A 453 8.09 -19.50 -9.62
C ASP A 453 8.56 -19.42 -8.17
N PHE A 454 9.71 -20.01 -7.86
CA PHE A 454 10.31 -19.94 -6.54
C PHE A 454 10.72 -18.50 -6.18
N VAL A 455 11.40 -17.79 -7.09
CA VAL A 455 11.79 -16.38 -6.91
C VAL A 455 10.55 -15.50 -6.71
N GLU A 456 9.62 -15.51 -7.65
CA GLU A 456 8.50 -14.55 -7.63
C GLU A 456 7.47 -14.89 -6.55
N LYS A 457 7.06 -16.16 -6.44
CA LYS A 457 5.93 -16.54 -5.57
C LYS A 457 6.36 -16.84 -4.14
N ILE A 458 7.59 -17.29 -3.91
CA ILE A 458 8.07 -17.62 -2.56
C ILE A 458 8.96 -16.51 -2.03
N VAL A 459 10.08 -16.25 -2.70
CA VAL A 459 11.10 -15.33 -2.19
C VAL A 459 10.59 -13.89 -2.16
N LYS A 460 10.11 -13.37 -3.30
CA LYS A 460 9.58 -12.00 -3.38
C LYS A 460 8.21 -11.89 -2.71
N ALA A 461 7.23 -12.68 -3.14
CA ALA A 461 5.85 -12.49 -2.66
C ALA A 461 5.59 -12.97 -1.22
N LYS A 462 6.20 -14.08 -0.76
CA LYS A 462 5.93 -14.63 0.58
C LYS A 462 6.94 -14.18 1.63
N LEU A 463 8.23 -14.19 1.31
CA LEU A 463 9.29 -13.75 2.24
C LEU A 463 9.50 -12.23 2.19
N GLY A 464 9.02 -11.57 1.13
CA GLY A 464 9.12 -10.11 1.00
C GLY A 464 10.53 -9.64 0.72
N MET A 465 11.36 -10.44 0.04
CA MET A 465 12.70 -10.08 -0.41
C MET A 465 12.65 -9.33 -1.74
N TYR A 466 13.39 -8.23 -1.86
CA TYR A 466 13.41 -7.38 -3.05
C TYR A 466 14.57 -7.72 -3.99
N PHE A 467 15.75 -7.92 -3.41
CA PHE A 467 16.99 -8.17 -4.15
C PHE A 467 17.59 -9.50 -3.70
N PRO A 468 16.91 -10.64 -4.00
CA PRO A 468 17.34 -11.91 -3.48
C PRO A 468 18.56 -12.46 -4.21
N LEU A 469 19.48 -12.98 -3.43
CA LEU A 469 20.58 -13.83 -3.80
C LEU A 469 20.27 -15.26 -3.35
N ILE A 470 20.25 -16.22 -4.27
CA ILE A 470 19.85 -17.61 -4.01
C ILE A 470 21.05 -18.53 -4.22
N MET A 471 21.40 -19.28 -3.19
CA MET A 471 22.55 -20.17 -3.18
C MET A 471 22.17 -21.60 -2.80
N HIS A 472 22.87 -22.56 -3.39
CA HIS A 472 22.92 -23.95 -2.93
C HIS A 472 24.38 -24.32 -2.63
N GLY A 473 24.73 -24.37 -1.35
CA GLY A 473 26.14 -24.46 -0.93
C GLY A 473 26.91 -23.21 -1.37
N SER A 474 28.00 -23.40 -2.11
CA SER A 474 28.76 -22.30 -2.72
C SER A 474 28.25 -21.90 -4.12
N ALA A 475 27.28 -22.61 -4.68
CA ALA A 475 26.77 -22.35 -6.02
C ALA A 475 25.73 -21.23 -5.99
N LEU A 476 26.02 -20.13 -6.68
CA LEU A 476 25.09 -19.01 -6.88
C LEU A 476 24.14 -19.32 -8.03
N LEU A 477 22.85 -19.45 -7.72
CA LEU A 477 21.81 -19.86 -8.67
C LEU A 477 21.08 -18.69 -9.31
N TYR A 478 20.94 -17.60 -8.57
CA TYR A 478 20.23 -16.39 -8.96
C TYR A 478 20.65 -15.20 -8.09
N GLU A 479 20.75 -14.02 -8.69
CA GLU A 479 21.00 -12.74 -8.00
C GLU A 479 20.26 -11.61 -8.73
N VAL A 480 19.91 -10.57 -7.98
CA VAL A 480 19.39 -9.30 -8.51
C VAL A 480 20.32 -8.17 -8.06
N GLY A 481 21.00 -7.53 -9.00
CA GLY A 481 21.89 -6.41 -8.73
C GLY A 481 22.13 -5.59 -9.99
N ASP A 482 22.45 -4.31 -9.82
CA ASP A 482 22.71 -3.37 -10.91
C ASP A 482 24.15 -3.51 -11.45
N ASP A 483 25.03 -4.16 -10.68
CA ASP A 483 26.46 -4.34 -10.99
C ASP A 483 26.78 -5.72 -11.61
N LEU A 484 25.78 -6.42 -12.16
CA LEU A 484 25.95 -7.75 -12.74
C LEU A 484 26.43 -7.67 -14.20
N ASP A 485 27.47 -8.43 -14.52
CA ASP A 485 27.97 -8.55 -15.90
C ASP A 485 26.92 -9.23 -16.81
N GLU A 486 26.91 -8.87 -18.11
CA GLU A 486 25.92 -9.36 -19.08
C GLU A 486 25.84 -10.90 -19.16
N ASP A 487 26.99 -11.57 -19.06
CA ASP A 487 27.06 -13.04 -19.06
C ASP A 487 26.37 -13.65 -17.82
N MET A 488 26.47 -13.01 -16.66
CA MET A 488 25.79 -13.46 -15.45
C MET A 488 24.28 -13.28 -15.57
N VAL A 489 23.85 -12.12 -16.08
CA VAL A 489 22.44 -11.82 -16.33
C VAL A 489 21.83 -12.86 -17.29
N ALA A 490 22.52 -13.18 -18.38
CA ALA A 490 22.09 -14.20 -19.34
C ALA A 490 21.98 -15.59 -18.69
N ASN A 491 22.96 -15.96 -17.86
CA ASN A 491 22.96 -17.23 -17.13
C ASN A 491 21.80 -17.34 -16.13
N TYR A 492 21.52 -16.27 -15.37
CA TYR A 492 20.40 -16.23 -14.43
C TYR A 492 19.06 -16.26 -15.16
N ALA A 493 18.93 -15.54 -16.29
CA ALA A 493 17.74 -15.60 -17.14
C ALA A 493 17.48 -17.03 -17.66
N ALA A 494 18.51 -17.74 -18.08
CA ALA A 494 18.41 -19.14 -18.48
C ALA A 494 18.02 -20.07 -17.31
N ASN A 495 18.56 -19.82 -16.11
CA ASN A 495 18.23 -20.62 -14.93
C ASN A 495 16.78 -20.42 -14.47
N LEU A 496 16.22 -19.21 -14.62
CA LEU A 496 14.82 -18.91 -14.24
C LEU A 496 13.81 -19.82 -14.95
N GLU A 497 14.11 -20.27 -16.18
CA GLU A 497 13.22 -21.13 -16.97
C GLU A 497 13.37 -22.62 -16.69
N LYS A 498 14.46 -23.04 -16.04
CA LYS A 498 14.70 -24.44 -15.68
C LYS A 498 13.84 -24.82 -14.48
N VAL A 499 13.45 -26.10 -14.44
CA VAL A 499 12.86 -26.68 -13.23
C VAL A 499 13.93 -26.83 -12.15
N LEU A 500 13.51 -26.77 -10.88
CA LEU A 500 14.43 -26.78 -9.74
C LEU A 500 15.43 -27.95 -9.76
N SER A 501 15.01 -29.14 -10.21
CA SER A 501 15.87 -30.32 -10.32
C SER A 501 16.86 -30.30 -11.49
N GLU A 502 16.75 -29.35 -12.42
CA GLU A 502 17.60 -29.24 -13.63
C GLU A 502 18.53 -28.02 -13.59
N LEU A 503 18.56 -27.30 -12.46
CA LEU A 503 19.49 -26.20 -12.25
C LEU A 503 20.96 -26.68 -12.28
N PRO A 504 21.93 -25.80 -12.59
CA PRO A 504 23.36 -26.15 -12.59
C PRO A 504 23.81 -26.81 -11.28
N SER A 505 23.24 -26.37 -10.15
CA SER A 505 23.27 -27.07 -8.88
C SER A 505 21.84 -27.55 -8.56
N PRO A 506 21.50 -28.83 -8.81
CA PRO A 506 20.13 -29.32 -8.73
C PRO A 506 19.52 -29.15 -7.34
N ILE A 507 18.31 -28.56 -7.27
CA ILE A 507 17.52 -28.48 -6.05
C ILE A 507 16.54 -29.67 -6.00
N THR A 508 16.75 -30.57 -5.05
CA THR A 508 15.97 -31.81 -4.84
C THR A 508 15.58 -31.97 -3.37
N SER A 509 14.85 -33.05 -3.04
CA SER A 509 14.41 -33.27 -1.65
C SER A 509 15.58 -33.45 -0.70
N GLY A 510 15.52 -32.79 0.45
CA GLY A 510 16.56 -32.84 1.49
C GLY A 510 17.64 -31.76 1.33
N ILE A 511 17.61 -30.99 0.23
CA ILE A 511 18.55 -29.88 0.01
C ILE A 511 18.10 -28.64 0.79
N THR A 512 19.06 -27.92 1.34
CA THR A 512 18.89 -26.60 1.91
C THR A 512 19.35 -25.54 0.92
N VAL A 513 18.48 -24.59 0.64
CA VAL A 513 18.78 -23.42 -0.20
C VAL A 513 18.91 -22.22 0.73
N THR A 514 19.97 -21.45 0.57
CA THR A 514 20.14 -20.18 1.29
C THR A 514 19.62 -19.07 0.41
N VAL A 515 18.78 -18.20 0.97
CA VAL A 515 18.28 -17.00 0.32
C VAL A 515 18.65 -15.80 1.16
N GLU A 516 19.33 -14.85 0.54
CA GLU A 516 19.82 -13.64 1.19
C GLU A 516 19.27 -12.41 0.47
N ASP A 517 18.90 -11.38 1.23
CA ASP A 517 18.65 -10.05 0.71
C ASP A 517 19.50 -9.09 1.53
N MET A 518 20.63 -8.68 0.94
CA MET A 518 21.61 -7.83 1.60
C MET A 518 21.04 -6.45 1.92
N LYS A 519 20.16 -5.89 1.06
CA LYS A 519 19.54 -4.59 1.31
C LYS A 519 18.53 -4.63 2.45
N GLN A 520 17.95 -5.79 2.72
CA GLN A 520 17.02 -6.01 3.83
C GLN A 520 17.65 -6.65 5.06
N GLU A 521 18.94 -6.99 5.00
CA GLU A 521 19.68 -7.66 6.08
C GLU A 521 18.97 -8.94 6.54
N LEU A 522 18.47 -9.71 5.57
CA LEU A 522 17.71 -10.92 5.82
C LEU A 522 18.35 -12.11 5.11
N THR A 523 18.77 -13.09 5.92
CA THR A 523 19.21 -14.40 5.45
C THR A 523 18.27 -15.46 5.97
N CYS A 524 17.82 -16.36 5.09
CA CYS A 524 17.02 -17.51 5.49
C CYS A 524 17.49 -18.79 4.79
N ASN A 525 17.42 -19.90 5.52
CA ASN A 525 17.70 -21.23 4.99
C ASN A 525 16.38 -21.95 4.75
N ILE A 526 16.20 -22.55 3.57
CA ILE A 526 14.96 -23.22 3.15
C ILE A 526 15.26 -24.69 2.83
N ASN A 527 14.77 -25.58 3.68
CA ASN A 527 14.82 -27.02 3.49
C ASN A 527 13.72 -27.45 2.50
N ILE A 528 14.14 -27.99 1.37
CA ILE A 528 13.27 -28.44 0.29
C ILE A 528 12.82 -29.87 0.55
N LYS A 529 11.51 -30.10 0.48
CA LYS A 529 10.92 -31.45 0.50
C LYS A 529 10.15 -31.67 -0.79
N HIS A 530 10.58 -32.64 -1.58
CA HIS A 530 9.91 -32.95 -2.84
C HIS A 530 8.52 -33.55 -2.57
N ARG A 531 7.51 -33.09 -3.31
CA ARG A 531 6.15 -33.64 -3.26
C ARG A 531 5.53 -33.68 -4.65
N PHE A 532 5.04 -34.86 -5.07
CA PHE A 532 4.42 -35.05 -6.37
C PHE A 532 3.01 -34.46 -6.46
N PHE A 533 2.21 -34.64 -5.39
CA PHE A 533 0.81 -34.23 -5.31
C PHE A 533 0.55 -33.34 -4.10
N PHE A 534 -0.02 -32.16 -4.33
CA PHE A 534 -0.59 -31.31 -3.27
C PHE A 534 -2.05 -31.73 -3.08
N THR A 535 -2.39 -32.15 -1.86
CA THR A 535 -3.76 -32.52 -1.46
C THR A 535 -4.58 -31.29 -1.16
#